data_AF-A0A1G6G974-F1
#
_entry.id   AF-A0A1G6G974-F1
#
_cell.length_a   1.000
_cell.length_b   1.000
_cell.length_c   1.000
_cell.angle_alpha   90.00
_cell.angle_beta   90.00
_cell.angle_gamma   90.00
#
_symmetry.space_group_name_H-M   'P 1'
#
loop_
_entity.id
_entity.type
_entity.pdbx_description
1 polymer ?
#
loop_
_entity_poly.entity_id
_entity_poly.type
_entity_poly.pdbx_seq_one_letter_code
_entity_poly.pdbx_strand_id
1 'polypeptide(L)'
;METIMNKSLCICGCCKRELPQEAFYMNQRTRTTDSYCKECRKANARRHRNQDKSTLFENKSVSYPVITEVKDYALRMFLIRHARQVVSDSIRRKQEKEKLRALWEE
;
A
#
# COMPACT_ATOMS: atom_id res chain seq x y z
N MET A 1 22.95 -37.01 20.95
CA MET A 1 21.51 -37.34 21.00
C MET A 1 20.78 -36.28 20.22
N GLU A 2 20.52 -36.52 18.94
CA GLU A 2 19.69 -35.62 18.13
C GLU A 2 18.26 -35.66 18.69
N THR A 3 17.82 -34.55 19.27
CA THR A 3 16.43 -34.34 19.64
C THR A 3 15.62 -34.37 18.36
N ILE A 4 14.96 -35.49 18.11
CA ILE A 4 13.87 -35.62 17.13
C ILE A 4 12.76 -34.70 17.66
N MET A 5 12.89 -33.40 17.37
CA MET A 5 11.80 -32.45 17.54
C MET A 5 10.70 -32.97 16.63
N ASN A 6 9.64 -33.52 17.21
CA ASN A 6 8.37 -33.75 16.55
C ASN A 6 7.92 -32.41 15.99
N LYS A 7 8.37 -32.06 14.78
CA LYS A 7 7.93 -30.89 14.05
C LYS A 7 6.50 -31.19 13.67
N SER A 8 5.57 -30.65 14.44
CA SER A 8 4.15 -30.63 14.12
C SER A 8 3.99 -30.22 12.66
N LEU A 9 3.49 -31.17 11.86
CA LEU A 9 3.20 -30.94 10.46
C LEU A 9 1.83 -30.27 10.33
N CYS A 10 1.72 -29.36 9.38
CA CYS A 10 0.53 -28.57 9.11
C CYS A 10 0.30 -28.54 7.60
N ILE A 11 -0.97 -28.62 7.19
CA ILE A 11 -1.35 -28.61 5.77
C ILE A 11 -1.70 -27.18 5.36
N CYS A 12 -1.03 -26.68 4.32
CA CYS A 12 -1.35 -25.37 3.76
C CYS A 12 -2.67 -25.41 3.00
N GLY A 13 -3.62 -24.55 3.35
CA GLY A 13 -4.91 -24.44 2.67
C GLY A 13 -4.82 -24.05 1.19
N CYS A 14 -3.71 -23.46 0.74
CA CYS A 14 -3.49 -23.03 -0.64
C CYS A 14 -2.78 -24.10 -1.48
N CYS A 15 -1.53 -24.46 -1.14
CA CYS A 15 -0.77 -25.44 -1.93
C CYS A 15 -1.00 -26.90 -1.55
N LYS A 16 -1.81 -27.17 -0.52
CA LYS A 16 -2.17 -28.52 -0.03
C LYS A 16 -0.98 -29.40 0.38
N ARG A 17 0.23 -28.83 0.47
CA ARG A 17 1.42 -29.52 0.96
C ARG A 17 1.42 -29.58 2.48
N GLU A 18 1.84 -30.73 2.99
CA GLU A 18 2.20 -30.92 4.38
C GLU A 18 3.58 -30.32 4.63
N LEU A 19 3.65 -29.39 5.57
CA LEU A 19 4.83 -28.57 5.83
C LEU A 19 5.04 -28.45 7.34
N PRO A 20 6.27 -28.24 7.81
CA PRO A 20 6.52 -28.08 9.23
C PRO A 20 5.95 -26.75 9.75
N GLN A 21 5.59 -26.69 11.02
CA GLN A 21 4.95 -25.52 11.65
C GLN A 21 5.72 -24.20 11.42
N GLU A 22 7.04 -24.22 11.31
CA GLU A 22 7.86 -23.04 11.05
C GLU A 22 7.62 -22.41 9.67
N ALA A 23 7.05 -23.18 8.74
CA ALA A 23 6.64 -22.69 7.42
C ALA A 23 5.37 -21.82 7.49
N PHE A 24 4.72 -21.72 8.64
CA PHE A 24 3.50 -20.94 8.89
C PHE A 24 3.78 -19.76 9.81
N TYR A 25 2.96 -18.71 9.73
CA TYR A 25 2.99 -17.64 10.72
C TYR A 25 2.21 -18.07 11.97
N MET A 26 2.68 -17.66 13.15
CA MET A 26 1.94 -17.81 14.40
C MET A 26 1.13 -16.55 14.64
N ASN A 27 -0.20 -16.68 14.78
CA ASN A 27 -1.04 -15.56 15.16
C ASN A 27 -0.88 -15.31 16.66
N GLN A 28 -0.28 -14.18 17.03
CA GLN A 28 -0.03 -13.84 18.43
C GLN A 28 -1.31 -13.65 19.24
N ARG A 29 -2.42 -13.24 18.60
CA ARG A 29 -3.71 -12.99 19.26
C ARG A 29 -4.47 -14.28 19.56
N THR A 30 -4.52 -15.21 18.60
CA THR A 30 -5.28 -16.47 18.74
C THR A 30 -4.41 -17.65 19.17
N ARG A 31 -3.08 -17.50 19.20
CA ARG A 31 -2.09 -18.55 19.46
C ARG A 31 -2.19 -19.75 18.50
N THR A 32 -2.84 -19.58 17.36
CA THR A 32 -2.98 -20.61 16.32
C THR A 32 -2.04 -20.36 15.16
N THR A 33 -1.65 -21.44 14.47
CA THR A 33 -0.92 -21.36 13.21
C THR A 33 -1.84 -20.84 12.10
N ASP A 34 -1.25 -20.09 11.18
CA ASP A 34 -1.95 -19.59 10.01
C ASP A 34 -2.40 -20.76 9.10
N SER A 35 -3.49 -20.57 8.36
CA SER A 35 -4.00 -21.58 7.41
C SER A 35 -3.15 -21.68 6.14
N TYR A 36 -2.37 -20.64 5.84
CA TYR A 36 -1.51 -20.58 4.67
C TYR A 36 -0.04 -20.50 5.06
N CYS A 37 0.81 -21.22 4.34
CA CYS A 37 2.24 -21.13 4.53
C CYS A 37 2.78 -19.76 4.09
N LYS A 38 3.94 -19.38 4.64
CA LYS A 38 4.64 -18.11 4.36
C LYS A 38 4.84 -17.87 2.86
N GLU A 39 5.17 -18.91 2.10
CA GLU A 39 5.37 -18.79 0.64
C GLU A 39 4.06 -18.52 -0.11
N CYS A 40 2.96 -19.18 0.25
CA CYS A 40 1.64 -18.90 -0.32
C CYS A 40 1.16 -17.49 0.05
N ARG A 41 1.40 -17.03 1.28
CA ARG A 41 1.14 -15.64 1.71
C ARG A 41 1.90 -14.64 0.85
N LYS A 42 3.21 -14.83 0.67
CA LYS A 42 4.06 -13.97 -0.18
C LYS A 42 3.58 -13.95 -1.62
N ALA A 43 3.26 -15.12 -2.18
CA ALA A 43 2.76 -15.24 -3.55
C ALA A 43 1.41 -14.52 -3.72
N ASN A 44 0.48 -14.68 -2.77
CA ASN A 44 -0.80 -13.99 -2.81
C ASN A 44 -0.64 -12.48 -2.69
N ALA A 45 0.21 -12.00 -1.78
CA ALA A 45 0.52 -10.57 -1.64
C ALA A 45 1.19 -9.99 -2.91
N ARG A 46 2.01 -10.77 -3.63
CA ARG A 46 2.55 -10.37 -4.94
C ARG A 46 1.45 -10.30 -6.00
N ARG A 47 0.55 -11.29 -6.06
CA ARG A 47 -0.59 -11.32 -7.00
C ARG A 47 -1.52 -10.14 -6.81
N HIS A 48 -1.93 -9.85 -5.57
CA HIS A 48 -2.76 -8.68 -5.27
C HIS A 48 -2.10 -7.38 -5.74
N ARG A 49 -0.83 -7.14 -5.39
CA ARG A 49 -0.10 -5.95 -5.85
C ARG A 49 -0.01 -5.85 -7.38
N ASN A 50 0.14 -6.97 -8.09
CA ASN A 50 0.20 -6.97 -9.55
C ASN A 50 -1.18 -6.77 -10.18
N GLN A 51 -2.24 -7.33 -9.60
CA GLN A 51 -3.63 -7.06 -10.02
C GLN A 51 -4.01 -5.59 -9.78
N ASP A 52 -3.61 -5.02 -8.64
CA ASP A 52 -3.81 -3.59 -8.35
C ASP A 52 -3.06 -2.72 -9.36
N LYS A 53 -1.82 -3.09 -9.74
CA LYS A 53 -1.10 -2.39 -10.81
C LYS A 53 -1.76 -2.52 -12.18
N SER A 54 -2.29 -3.69 -12.52
CA SER A 54 -3.01 -3.90 -13.79
C SER A 54 -4.29 -3.06 -13.84
N THR A 55 -5.05 -3.01 -12.76
CA THR A 55 -6.28 -2.21 -12.65
C THR A 55 -6.03 -0.69 -12.56
N LEU A 56 -4.82 -0.27 -12.21
CA LEU A 56 -4.39 1.14 -12.28
C LEU A 56 -4.00 1.60 -13.70
N PHE A 57 -3.61 0.67 -14.59
CA PHE A 57 -3.14 0.98 -15.95
C PHE A 57 -4.14 0.63 -17.07
N GLU A 58 -5.16 -0.18 -16.80
CA GLU A 58 -6.27 -0.40 -17.74
C GLU A 58 -7.09 0.89 -17.86
N ASN A 59 -6.76 1.74 -18.84
CA ASN A 59 -7.55 2.80 -19.49
C ASN A 59 -8.84 3.24 -18.76
N LYS A 60 -8.75 3.54 -17.47
CA LYS A 60 -9.86 4.08 -16.72
C LYS A 60 -9.96 5.52 -17.16
N SER A 61 -11.13 5.91 -17.67
CA SER A 61 -11.45 7.31 -17.88
C SER A 61 -11.16 8.04 -16.57
N VAL A 62 -10.04 8.76 -16.53
CA VAL A 62 -9.65 9.50 -15.34
C VAL A 62 -10.72 10.56 -15.14
N SER A 63 -11.43 10.52 -14.01
CA SER A 63 -12.54 11.45 -13.74
C SER A 63 -12.07 12.91 -13.57
N TYR A 64 -10.76 13.11 -13.49
CA TYR A 64 -10.11 14.40 -13.32
C TYR A 64 -9.18 14.71 -14.51
N PRO A 65 -9.03 15.99 -14.86
CA PRO A 65 -8.19 16.39 -15.99
C PRO A 65 -6.71 16.12 -15.69
N VAL A 66 -6.04 15.36 -16.56
CA VAL A 66 -4.59 15.24 -16.57
C VAL A 66 -4.03 16.43 -17.34
N ILE A 67 -3.56 17.45 -16.61
CA ILE A 67 -3.18 18.76 -17.17
C ILE A 67 -2.16 18.63 -18.33
N THR A 68 -1.25 17.66 -18.27
CA THR A 68 -0.24 17.41 -19.32
C THR A 68 -0.82 16.86 -20.61
N GLU A 69 -1.98 16.23 -20.56
CA GLU A 69 -2.68 15.63 -21.71
C GLU A 69 -3.70 16.60 -22.35
N VAL A 70 -3.95 17.76 -21.73
CA VAL A 70 -4.85 18.78 -22.27
C VAL A 70 -4.27 19.37 -23.56
N LYS A 71 -4.97 19.16 -24.68
CA LYS A 71 -4.56 19.64 -26.01
C LYS A 71 -4.71 21.15 -26.18
N ASP A 72 -5.74 21.74 -25.59
CA ASP A 72 -5.95 23.19 -25.61
C ASP A 72 -4.87 23.88 -24.76
N TYR A 73 -4.03 24.67 -25.43
CA TYR A 73 -2.92 25.38 -24.80
C TYR A 73 -3.38 26.38 -23.73
N ALA A 74 -4.42 27.17 -24.01
CA ALA A 74 -4.89 28.21 -23.11
C ALA A 74 -5.46 27.59 -21.84
N LEU A 75 -6.28 26.55 -21.99
CA LEU A 75 -6.83 25.79 -20.86
C LEU A 75 -5.71 25.09 -20.07
N ARG A 76 -4.74 24.48 -20.74
CA ARG A 76 -3.58 23.85 -20.09
C ARG A 76 -2.79 24.86 -19.26
N MET A 77 -2.49 26.04 -19.81
CA MET A 77 -1.76 27.09 -19.09
C MET A 77 -2.56 27.62 -17.88
N PHE A 78 -3.86 27.80 -18.04
CA PHE A 78 -4.75 28.19 -16.95
C PHE A 78 -4.69 27.18 -15.80
N LEU A 79 -4.84 25.88 -16.09
CA LEU A 79 -4.80 24.82 -15.09
C LEU A 79 -3.44 24.73 -14.39
N ILE A 80 -2.32 24.91 -15.11
CA ILE A 80 -0.98 24.94 -14.51
C ILE A 80 -0.85 26.11 -13.52
N ARG A 81 -1.28 27.31 -13.91
CA ARG A 81 -1.22 28.50 -13.03
C ARG A 81 -2.08 28.30 -11.79
N HIS A 82 -3.30 27.81 -11.97
CA HIS A 82 -4.21 27.53 -10.86
C HIS A 82 -3.63 26.48 -9.89
N ALA A 83 -3.08 25.38 -10.41
CA ALA A 83 -2.48 24.34 -9.58
C ALA A 83 -1.30 24.89 -8.75
N ARG A 84 -0.43 25.72 -9.36
CA ARG A 84 0.66 26.38 -8.62
C ARG A 84 0.14 27.27 -7.51
N GLN A 85 -0.91 28.05 -7.77
CA GLN A 85 -1.51 28.92 -6.77
C GLN A 85 -2.08 28.13 -5.60
N VAL A 86 -2.84 27.06 -5.87
CA VAL A 86 -3.41 26.19 -4.82
C VAL A 86 -2.32 25.60 -3.93
N VAL A 87 -1.21 25.15 -4.52
CA VAL A 87 -0.06 24.62 -3.76
C VAL A 87 0.57 25.70 -2.90
N SER A 88 0.84 26.88 -3.46
CA SER A 88 1.38 28.03 -2.71
C SER A 88 0.49 28.44 -1.54
N ASP A 89 -0.82 28.54 -1.75
CA ASP A 89 -1.79 28.86 -0.69
C ASP A 89 -1.82 27.78 0.39
N SER A 90 -1.71 26.51 0.01
CA SER A 90 -1.63 25.40 0.96
C SER A 90 -0.37 25.45 1.82
N ILE A 91 0.78 25.75 1.20
CA ILE A 91 2.05 25.90 1.92
C ILE A 91 1.96 27.06 2.91
N ARG A 92 1.44 28.22 2.49
CA ARG A 92 1.25 29.38 3.36
C ARG A 92 0.40 29.03 4.60
N ARG A 93 -0.77 28.41 4.39
CA ARG A 93 -1.65 27.99 5.50
C ARG A 93 -0.96 27.04 6.47
N LYS A 94 -0.14 26.10 5.96
CA LYS A 94 0.60 25.16 6.80
C LYS A 94 1.67 25.89 7.63
N GLN A 95 2.42 26.79 7.02
CA GLN A 95 3.44 27.60 7.70
C GLN A 95 2.82 28.51 8.77
N GLU A 96 1.69 29.15 8.49
CA GLU A 96 0.94 29.95 9.48
C GLU A 96 0.52 29.10 10.67
N LYS A 97 -0.02 27.89 10.42
CA LYS A 97 -0.40 26.96 11.49
C LYS A 97 0.78 26.48 12.33
N GLU A 98 1.95 26.30 11.72
CA GLU A 98 3.19 25.94 12.43
C GLU A 98 3.71 27.10 13.27
N LYS A 99 3.72 28.33 12.72
CA LYS A 99 4.07 29.55 13.47
C LYS A 99 3.14 29.77 14.67
N LEU A 100 1.84 29.61 14.46
CA LEU A 100 0.85 29.68 15.55
C LEU A 100 1.11 28.60 16.59
N ARG A 101 1.47 27.37 16.22
CA ARG A 101 1.80 26.35 17.23
C ARG A 101 3.05 26.69 18.04
N ALA A 102 4.11 27.16 17.38
CA ALA A 102 5.34 27.57 18.06
C ALA A 102 5.09 28.68 19.09
N LEU A 103 4.22 29.65 18.78
CA LEU A 103 3.86 30.74 19.70
C LEU A 103 3.07 30.32 20.95
N TRP A 104 2.45 29.14 20.95
CA TRP A 104 1.68 28.63 22.10
C TRP A 104 2.45 27.57 22.90
N GLU A 105 3.61 27.15 22.42
CA GLU A 105 4.52 26.22 23.10
C GLU A 105 5.66 26.95 23.85
N GLU A 106 5.78 28.28 23.70
CA GLU A 106 6.59 29.21 24.53
C GLU A 106 5.75 29.79 25.68
#